data_AF-A0A0C9RYY6-F1
#
_entry.id   AF-A0A0C9RYY6-F1
#
_cell.length_a   1.000
_cell.length_b   1.000
_cell.length_c   1.000
_cell.angle_alpha   90.00
_cell.angle_beta   90.00
_cell.angle_gamma   90.00
#
_symmetry.space_group_name_H-M   'P 1'
#
loop_
_entity.id
_entity.type
_entity.pdbx_description
1 polymer ?
#
loop_
_entity_poly.entity_id
_entity_poly.type
_entity_poly.pdbx_seq_one_letter_code
_entity_poly.pdbx_strand_id
1 'polypeptide(L)'
;MKVTRVMCFSLVLAIEMLFAAVWIFLYTAAESHQVRFFRTFECINGQCQRTQRPVSILDVERLKIHGQHTTLAACKLICGGNGALWPLPTGPFSIGNNYLLTHPDKITFDLTRIPPGVDSLINEVINIFRTNVESSCGDNCDAVDSSVIVHVNVESGNLELGWNTYENYILRIITEDEEVHVHINATSVYGARHALETLSQLIAPIIKSSDKRGLVIIDEANIDDKPIFKHRGVMIDTGRNYLPVSAILRTIDGLAATKMNVLHWHATDSQSFPLQIKSRPLMSWYGAYSPKMIYTPEDMGRIRNYAKYRGVRVILEMDSPAHAATGWEWGETQGLGKLAVCVEQQPWRNFCIQPPCGQLNPVNPHVFEVLRDVYKDFFFNSGERHCPAYWRRRGMVAMLELHPGDCRRNAGQRLG
;
A
#
# COMPACT_ATOMS: atom_id res chain seq x y z
N MET A 1 -60.76 0.97 57.73
CA MET A 1 -59.98 -0.05 56.99
C MET A 1 -59.35 0.42 55.66
N LYS A 2 -59.22 1.74 55.36
CA LYS A 2 -58.59 2.21 54.10
C LYS A 2 -57.24 2.93 54.28
N VAL A 3 -56.90 3.44 55.46
CA VAL A 3 -55.67 4.23 55.68
C VAL A 3 -54.42 3.36 55.93
N THR A 4 -54.58 2.19 56.56
CA THR A 4 -53.46 1.29 56.89
C THR A 4 -52.88 0.55 55.68
N ARG A 5 -53.66 0.34 54.60
CA ARG A 5 -53.18 -0.34 53.39
C ARG A 5 -52.29 0.54 52.51
N VAL A 6 -52.50 1.87 52.51
CA VAL A 6 -51.73 2.80 51.67
C VAL A 6 -50.32 3.02 52.23
N MET A 7 -50.17 3.20 53.55
CA MET A 7 -48.84 3.36 54.17
C MET A 7 -47.97 2.10 54.02
N CYS A 8 -48.58 0.91 54.10
CA CYS A 8 -47.85 -0.35 53.91
C CYS A 8 -47.34 -0.51 52.46
N PHE A 9 -48.15 -0.11 51.47
CA PHE A 9 -47.75 -0.15 50.07
C PHE A 9 -46.63 0.85 49.76
N SER A 10 -46.68 2.08 50.31
CA SER A 10 -45.63 3.08 50.14
C SER A 10 -44.31 2.68 50.81
N LEU A 11 -44.37 2.01 51.96
CA LEU A 11 -43.18 1.52 52.67
C LEU A 11 -42.53 0.36 51.91
N VAL A 12 -43.32 -0.58 51.36
CA VAL A 12 -42.82 -1.69 50.56
C VAL A 12 -42.17 -1.19 49.27
N LEU A 13 -42.78 -0.22 48.56
CA LEU A 13 -42.18 0.38 47.37
C LEU A 13 -40.87 1.12 47.68
N ALA A 14 -40.80 1.83 48.81
CA ALA A 14 -39.59 2.53 49.22
C ALA A 14 -38.46 1.54 49.56
N ILE A 15 -38.78 0.42 50.22
CA ILE A 15 -37.84 -0.65 50.53
C ILE A 15 -37.34 -1.32 49.24
N GLU A 16 -38.21 -1.64 48.28
CA GLU A 16 -37.80 -2.22 46.99
C GLU A 16 -36.94 -1.26 46.17
N MET A 17 -37.25 0.04 46.15
CA MET A 17 -36.41 1.04 45.49
C MET A 17 -35.03 1.18 46.17
N LEU A 18 -34.97 1.06 47.50
CA LEU A 18 -33.70 1.05 48.24
C LEU A 18 -32.87 -0.20 47.93
N PHE A 19 -33.51 -1.38 47.87
CA PHE A 19 -32.84 -2.61 47.45
C PHE A 19 -32.35 -2.51 46.01
N ALA A 20 -33.16 -1.97 45.08
CA ALA A 20 -32.74 -1.76 43.69
C ALA A 20 -31.57 -0.78 43.58
N ALA A 21 -31.60 0.34 44.33
CA ALA A 21 -30.50 1.31 44.35
C ALA A 21 -29.22 0.71 44.93
N VAL A 22 -29.32 -0.06 46.03
CA VAL A 22 -28.18 -0.77 46.63
C VAL A 22 -27.66 -1.86 45.68
N TRP A 23 -28.53 -2.59 44.99
CA TRP A 23 -28.14 -3.60 44.03
C TRP A 23 -27.44 -2.98 42.82
N ILE A 24 -27.94 -1.85 42.30
CA ILE A 24 -27.28 -1.08 41.23
C ILE A 24 -25.91 -0.57 41.73
N PHE A 25 -25.82 -0.04 42.94
CA PHE A 25 -24.55 0.46 43.51
C PHE A 25 -23.55 -0.67 43.74
N LEU A 26 -24.01 -1.84 44.18
CA LEU A 26 -23.18 -3.03 44.36
C LEU A 26 -22.78 -3.65 43.02
N TYR A 27 -23.65 -3.61 42.00
CA TYR A 27 -23.36 -4.12 40.66
C TYR A 27 -22.35 -3.21 39.94
N THR A 28 -22.48 -1.88 40.03
CA THR A 28 -21.49 -0.93 39.49
C THR A 28 -20.17 -0.96 40.27
N ALA A 29 -20.19 -1.19 41.58
CA ALA A 29 -18.98 -1.41 42.38
C ALA A 29 -18.33 -2.78 42.12
N ALA A 30 -19.09 -3.79 41.72
CA ALA A 30 -18.56 -5.12 41.35
C ALA A 30 -17.95 -5.12 39.95
N GLU A 31 -18.48 -4.36 38.99
CA GLU A 31 -17.86 -4.16 37.67
C GLU A 31 -16.56 -3.34 37.72
N SER A 32 -16.36 -2.50 38.74
CA SER A 32 -15.14 -1.68 38.88
C SER A 32 -13.90 -2.44 39.36
N HIS A 33 -14.04 -3.72 39.73
CA HIS A 33 -12.96 -4.54 40.31
C HIS A 33 -12.49 -5.72 39.42
N GLN A 34 -12.69 -5.67 38.11
CA GLN A 34 -11.85 -6.50 37.23
C GLN A 34 -10.43 -5.95 37.23
N VAL A 35 -9.55 -6.56 38.02
CA VAL A 35 -8.10 -6.31 37.97
C VAL A 35 -7.62 -6.66 36.56
N ARG A 36 -7.49 -5.64 35.71
CA ARG A 36 -6.97 -5.80 34.35
C ARG A 36 -5.53 -6.27 34.46
N PHE A 37 -5.22 -7.35 33.77
CA PHE A 37 -3.89 -7.95 33.75
C PHE A 37 -3.35 -7.97 32.32
N PHE A 38 -2.07 -7.66 32.17
CA PHE A 38 -1.39 -7.58 30.89
C PHE A 38 -0.28 -8.62 30.83
N ARG A 39 -0.05 -9.17 29.64
CA ARG A 39 1.13 -9.99 29.35
C ARG A 39 2.12 -9.16 28.55
N THR A 40 3.38 -9.26 28.94
CA THR A 40 4.50 -8.59 28.30
C THR A 40 5.32 -9.60 27.49
N PHE A 41 6.36 -9.13 26.82
CA PHE A 41 7.28 -9.93 26.03
C PHE A 41 8.71 -9.65 26.45
N GLU A 42 9.55 -10.68 26.49
CA GLU A 42 10.98 -10.60 26.80
C GLU A 42 11.78 -11.18 25.63
N CYS A 43 12.96 -10.61 25.37
CA CYS A 43 13.88 -11.17 24.39
C CYS A 43 14.76 -12.25 25.03
N ILE A 44 14.58 -13.51 24.61
CA ILE A 44 15.35 -14.65 25.11
C ILE A 44 15.95 -15.37 23.90
N ASN A 45 17.29 -15.44 23.83
CA ASN A 45 18.04 -16.06 22.73
C ASN A 45 17.61 -15.55 21.35
N GLY A 46 17.38 -14.23 21.22
CA GLY A 46 16.95 -13.60 19.96
C GLY A 46 15.49 -13.87 19.59
N GLN A 47 14.68 -14.40 20.51
CA GLN A 47 13.26 -14.65 20.29
C GLN A 47 12.40 -13.92 21.32
N CYS A 48 11.36 -13.25 20.84
CA CYS A 48 10.37 -12.61 21.71
C CYS A 48 9.43 -13.65 22.31
N GLN A 49 9.59 -13.91 23.60
CA GLN A 49 8.77 -14.84 24.35
C GLN A 49 7.78 -14.10 25.23
N ARG A 50 6.53 -14.58 25.25
CA ARG A 50 5.50 -14.00 26.12
C ARG A 50 5.78 -14.34 27.58
N THR A 51 5.73 -13.35 28.47
CA THR A 51 5.99 -13.56 29.89
C THR A 51 4.93 -14.46 30.55
N GLN A 52 5.40 -15.28 31.49
CA GLN A 52 4.54 -16.22 32.23
C GLN A 52 3.65 -15.50 33.24
N ARG A 53 4.24 -14.56 33.99
CA ARG A 53 3.56 -13.79 35.03
C ARG A 53 2.97 -12.51 34.46
N PRO A 54 1.65 -12.28 34.59
CA PRO A 54 1.06 -11.03 34.14
C PRO A 54 1.38 -9.87 35.09
N VAL A 55 1.29 -8.66 34.58
CA VAL A 55 1.43 -7.41 35.35
C VAL A 55 0.09 -6.69 35.45
N SER A 56 -0.17 -6.05 36.59
CA SER A 56 -1.40 -5.26 36.81
C SER A 56 -1.27 -3.80 36.37
N ILE A 57 -0.04 -3.30 36.23
CA ILE A 57 0.27 -1.93 35.83
C ILE A 57 1.30 -1.98 34.70
N LEU A 58 1.03 -1.23 33.62
CA LEU A 58 1.96 -1.05 32.51
C LEU A 58 2.73 0.25 32.73
N ASP A 59 3.90 0.14 33.35
CA ASP A 59 4.88 1.21 33.41
C ASP A 59 5.95 0.91 32.36
N VAL A 60 5.88 1.59 31.22
CA VAL A 60 6.70 1.27 30.04
C VAL A 60 8.19 1.42 30.34
N GLU A 61 8.58 2.46 31.07
CA GLU A 61 9.99 2.72 31.41
C GLU A 61 10.52 1.67 32.37
N ARG A 62 9.75 1.34 33.41
CA ARG A 62 10.12 0.29 34.35
C ARG A 62 10.19 -1.09 33.71
N LEU A 63 9.23 -1.42 32.84
CA LEU A 63 9.22 -2.69 32.11
C LEU A 63 10.46 -2.82 31.23
N LYS A 64 10.83 -1.73 30.56
CA LYS A 64 12.03 -1.69 29.72
C LYS A 64 13.32 -1.92 30.51
N ILE A 65 13.45 -1.40 31.74
CA ILE A 65 14.57 -1.71 32.64
C ILE A 65 14.67 -3.22 32.93
N HIS A 66 13.52 -3.90 33.00
CA HIS A 66 13.46 -5.35 33.18
C HIS A 66 13.55 -6.15 31.87
N GLY A 67 13.83 -5.50 30.73
CA GLY A 67 13.86 -6.16 29.42
C GLY A 67 12.48 -6.65 28.94
N GLN A 68 11.41 -6.10 29.50
CA GLN A 68 10.02 -6.42 29.16
C GLN A 68 9.40 -5.35 28.26
N HIS A 69 8.61 -5.81 27.29
CA HIS A 69 7.93 -4.98 26.30
C HIS A 69 6.43 -5.23 26.33
N THR A 70 5.63 -4.19 26.17
CA THR A 70 4.16 -4.30 26.28
C THR A 70 3.51 -4.95 25.06
N THR A 71 4.22 -5.03 23.94
CA THR A 71 3.76 -5.67 22.70
C THR A 71 4.84 -6.53 22.07
N LEU A 72 4.40 -7.50 21.26
CA LEU A 72 5.32 -8.31 20.44
C LEU A 72 6.08 -7.45 19.43
N ALA A 73 5.43 -6.42 18.87
CA ALA A 73 6.03 -5.52 17.90
C ALA A 73 7.22 -4.75 18.50
N ALA A 74 7.04 -4.18 19.69
CA ALA A 74 8.12 -3.47 20.39
C ALA A 74 9.29 -4.40 20.76
N CYS A 75 9.00 -5.63 21.22
CA CYS A 75 10.05 -6.62 21.45
C CYS A 75 10.83 -6.95 20.15
N LYS A 76 10.13 -7.13 19.02
CA LYS A 76 10.74 -7.46 17.73
C LYS A 76 11.61 -6.34 17.15
N LEU A 77 11.45 -5.09 17.58
CA LEU A 77 12.33 -4.00 17.11
C LEU A 77 13.79 -4.25 17.53
N ILE A 78 14.01 -4.74 18.75
CA ILE A 78 15.35 -4.87 19.34
C ILE A 78 15.81 -6.33 19.48
N CYS A 79 14.91 -7.29 19.34
CA CYS A 79 15.22 -8.71 19.55
C CYS A 79 15.55 -9.44 18.24
N GLY A 80 16.68 -10.16 18.20
CA GLY A 80 17.05 -11.02 17.07
C GLY A 80 17.96 -10.39 16.01
N GLY A 81 18.53 -9.21 16.28
CA GLY A 81 19.61 -8.57 15.50
C GLY A 81 19.20 -7.95 14.16
N ASN A 82 18.17 -8.48 13.50
CA ASN A 82 17.67 -7.99 12.22
C ASN A 82 16.45 -7.05 12.34
N GLY A 83 15.94 -6.85 13.56
CA GLY A 83 14.71 -6.11 13.83
C GLY A 83 13.48 -6.73 13.15
N ALA A 84 12.47 -5.90 12.93
CA ALA A 84 11.23 -6.26 12.23
C ALA A 84 11.28 -5.98 10.71
N LEU A 85 12.47 -5.74 10.14
CA LEU A 85 12.63 -5.26 8.78
C LEU A 85 12.24 -6.30 7.72
N TRP A 86 11.44 -5.87 6.75
CA TRP A 86 11.13 -6.63 5.54
C TRP A 86 10.87 -5.70 4.33
N PRO A 87 11.52 -5.92 3.17
CA PRO A 87 12.66 -6.83 2.97
C PRO A 87 13.86 -6.43 3.82
N LEU A 88 14.75 -7.40 4.10
CA LEU A 88 16.02 -7.09 4.74
C LEU A 88 16.88 -6.21 3.82
N PRO A 89 17.59 -5.21 4.38
CA PRO A 89 18.54 -4.40 3.61
C PRO A 89 19.60 -5.27 2.93
N THR A 90 20.01 -4.86 1.73
CA THR A 90 21.03 -5.60 0.97
C THR A 90 22.46 -5.16 1.29
N GLY A 91 22.63 -3.93 1.78
CA GLY A 91 23.92 -3.40 2.22
C GLY A 91 24.17 -3.62 3.72
N PRO A 92 25.26 -3.05 4.25
CA PRO A 92 25.54 -3.09 5.69
C PRO A 92 24.41 -2.44 6.48
N PHE A 93 23.96 -3.10 7.54
CA PHE A 93 23.01 -2.52 8.47
C PHE A 93 23.26 -2.96 9.91
N SER A 94 22.85 -2.10 10.86
CA SER A 94 22.85 -2.35 12.29
C SER A 94 21.68 -1.60 12.93
N ILE A 95 21.05 -2.23 13.91
CA ILE A 95 19.91 -1.67 14.65
C ILE A 95 20.30 -1.65 16.14
N GLY A 96 19.98 -0.56 16.82
CA GLY A 96 20.18 -0.40 18.26
C GLY A 96 19.43 -1.45 19.07
N ASN A 97 19.78 -1.56 20.35
CA ASN A 97 19.13 -2.48 21.28
C ASN A 97 18.09 -1.77 22.18
N ASN A 98 17.68 -0.56 21.79
CA ASN A 98 16.90 0.34 22.61
C ASN A 98 15.93 1.16 21.74
N TYR A 99 14.94 1.81 22.37
CA TYR A 99 13.93 2.61 21.68
C TYR A 99 13.37 3.71 22.59
N LEU A 100 12.84 4.78 22.01
CA LEU A 100 12.20 5.89 22.71
C LEU A 100 10.70 5.94 22.42
N LEU A 101 9.93 6.51 23.34
CA LEU A 101 8.52 6.84 23.08
C LEU A 101 8.45 7.89 21.96
N THR A 102 7.43 7.79 21.11
CA THR A 102 7.19 8.77 20.04
C THR A 102 5.71 8.95 19.76
N HIS A 103 5.37 9.98 18.99
CA HIS A 103 4.01 10.31 18.56
C HIS A 103 4.05 10.86 17.12
N PRO A 104 3.04 10.55 16.27
CA PRO A 104 3.05 10.99 14.87
C PRO A 104 3.24 12.51 14.69
N ASP A 105 2.57 13.32 15.52
CA ASP A 105 2.66 14.79 15.49
C ASP A 105 4.05 15.34 15.87
N LYS A 106 4.87 14.53 16.54
CA LYS A 106 6.22 14.91 16.95
C LYS A 106 7.27 14.54 15.90
N ILE A 107 6.89 13.84 14.84
CA ILE A 107 7.75 13.56 13.70
C ILE A 107 7.65 14.74 12.74
N THR A 108 8.74 15.48 12.60
CA THR A 108 8.87 16.63 11.71
C THR A 108 9.85 16.32 10.58
N PHE A 109 9.74 17.04 9.46
CA PHE A 109 10.55 16.79 8.27
C PHE A 109 11.31 18.06 7.89
N ASP A 110 12.64 17.94 7.81
CA ASP A 110 13.52 18.95 7.24
C ASP A 110 13.78 18.59 5.77
N LEU A 111 13.24 19.42 4.88
CA LEU A 111 13.34 19.27 3.43
C LEU A 111 14.29 20.30 2.81
N THR A 112 15.17 20.94 3.58
CA THR A 112 16.07 21.99 3.07
C THR A 112 17.06 21.50 2.00
N ARG A 113 17.30 20.18 1.93
CA ARG A 113 18.25 19.54 1.00
C ARG A 113 17.58 18.70 -0.09
N ILE A 114 16.43 19.16 -0.60
CA ILE A 114 15.82 18.57 -1.79
C ILE A 114 15.95 19.52 -3.00
N PRO A 115 16.07 18.98 -4.22
CA PRO A 115 16.14 19.80 -5.43
C PRO A 115 14.78 20.46 -5.72
N PRO A 116 14.76 21.65 -6.34
CA PRO A 116 13.52 22.32 -6.71
C PRO A 116 12.62 21.44 -7.59
N GLY A 117 11.32 21.40 -7.28
CA GLY A 117 10.33 20.65 -8.03
C GLY A 117 10.08 19.23 -7.51
N VAL A 118 10.92 18.73 -6.59
CA VAL A 118 10.69 17.45 -5.90
C VAL A 118 9.64 17.58 -4.78
N ASP A 119 9.41 18.80 -4.30
CA ASP A 119 8.60 19.16 -3.13
C ASP A 119 7.21 18.51 -3.15
N SER A 120 6.48 18.60 -4.26
CA SER A 120 5.13 18.04 -4.35
C SER A 120 5.14 16.52 -4.20
N LEU A 121 6.07 15.82 -4.84
CA LEU A 121 6.13 14.37 -4.79
C LEU A 121 6.56 13.87 -3.40
N ILE A 122 7.59 14.48 -2.80
CA ILE A 122 8.06 14.06 -1.48
C ILE A 122 7.04 14.35 -0.39
N ASN A 123 6.29 15.46 -0.47
CA ASN A 123 5.22 15.76 0.49
C ASN A 123 4.10 14.70 0.44
N GLU A 124 3.71 14.22 -0.75
CA GLU A 124 2.75 13.12 -0.87
C GLU A 124 3.30 11.82 -0.26
N VAL A 125 4.58 11.52 -0.47
CA VAL A 125 5.23 10.36 0.16
C VAL A 125 5.25 10.49 1.69
N ILE A 126 5.55 11.68 2.21
CA ILE A 126 5.53 11.97 3.65
C ILE A 126 4.12 11.82 4.22
N ASN A 127 3.10 12.31 3.51
CA ASN A 127 1.70 12.16 3.93
C ASN A 127 1.31 10.68 4.04
N ILE A 128 1.70 9.85 3.06
CA ILE A 128 1.48 8.40 3.12
C ILE A 128 2.18 7.78 4.34
N PHE A 129 3.44 8.16 4.59
CA PHE A 129 4.16 7.72 5.79
C PHE A 129 3.43 8.11 7.07
N ARG A 130 3.01 9.37 7.20
CA ARG A 130 2.27 9.86 8.38
C ARG A 130 0.99 9.07 8.60
N THR A 131 0.16 8.92 7.57
CA THR A 131 -1.09 8.15 7.67
C THR A 131 -0.85 6.71 8.11
N ASN A 132 0.22 6.06 7.61
CA ASN A 132 0.57 4.71 8.03
C ASN A 132 1.00 4.65 9.51
N VAL A 133 1.81 5.61 9.95
CA VAL A 133 2.28 5.69 11.34
C VAL A 133 1.12 6.01 12.30
N GLU A 134 0.23 6.94 11.94
CA GLU A 134 -0.99 7.26 12.70
C GLU A 134 -1.90 6.03 12.83
N SER A 135 -2.16 5.36 11.70
CA SER A 135 -2.96 4.14 11.69
C SER A 135 -2.35 3.01 12.53
N SER A 136 -1.02 2.99 12.68
CA SER A 136 -0.35 1.97 13.49
C SER A 136 -0.54 2.17 15.00
N CYS A 137 -0.69 3.42 15.46
CA CYS A 137 -0.98 3.69 16.88
C CYS A 137 -2.42 3.34 17.25
N GLY A 138 -3.36 3.62 16.33
CA GLY A 138 -4.80 3.46 16.55
C GLY A 138 -5.42 4.61 17.35
N ASP A 139 -6.66 4.42 17.78
CA ASP A 139 -7.39 5.42 18.55
C ASP A 139 -6.74 5.65 19.94
N ASN A 140 -6.76 6.90 20.43
CA ASN A 140 -6.19 7.32 21.71
C ASN A 140 -4.66 7.11 21.83
N CYS A 141 -3.93 7.54 20.80
CA CYS A 141 -2.47 7.64 20.86
C CYS A 141 -2.08 8.67 21.94
N ASP A 142 -1.32 8.23 22.95
CA ASP A 142 -0.96 9.08 24.09
C ASP A 142 0.15 10.06 23.70
N ALA A 143 0.03 11.29 24.20
CA ALA A 143 1.03 12.32 23.97
C ALA A 143 2.39 11.95 24.59
N VAL A 144 3.45 12.51 24.01
CA VAL A 144 4.84 12.34 24.43
C VAL A 144 5.58 13.67 24.28
N ASP A 145 6.66 13.84 25.04
CA ASP A 145 7.51 15.04 24.97
C ASP A 145 8.67 14.91 23.98
N SER A 146 8.97 13.69 23.53
CA SER A 146 10.03 13.39 22.56
C SER A 146 9.87 14.18 21.26
N SER A 147 11.00 14.53 20.63
CA SER A 147 11.07 15.16 19.31
C SER A 147 11.72 14.19 18.31
N VAL A 148 11.17 14.10 17.09
CA VAL A 148 11.80 13.35 16.00
C VAL A 148 11.93 14.28 14.80
N ILE A 149 13.16 14.49 14.33
CA ILE A 149 13.44 15.31 13.15
C ILE A 149 14.00 14.42 12.03
N VAL A 150 13.26 14.34 10.94
CA VAL A 150 13.63 13.58 9.74
C VAL A 150 14.25 14.52 8.71
N HIS A 151 15.57 14.47 8.58
CA HIS A 151 16.32 15.21 7.58
C HIS A 151 16.37 14.42 6.27
N VAL A 152 15.70 14.90 5.24
CA VAL A 152 15.62 14.24 3.93
C VAL A 152 16.53 14.95 2.94
N ASN A 153 17.54 14.23 2.45
CA ASN A 153 18.41 14.65 1.35
C ASN A 153 18.10 13.82 0.10
N VAL A 154 17.80 14.52 -1.00
CA VAL A 154 17.60 13.89 -2.32
C VAL A 154 18.59 14.51 -3.30
N GLU A 155 19.39 13.69 -3.99
CA GLU A 155 20.44 14.21 -4.89
C GLU A 155 19.87 14.67 -6.24
N SER A 156 18.96 13.90 -6.83
CA SER A 156 18.42 14.13 -8.17
C SER A 156 17.04 14.76 -8.15
N GLY A 157 16.85 15.80 -8.98
CA GLY A 157 15.53 16.37 -9.27
C GLY A 157 14.69 15.55 -10.28
N ASN A 158 15.18 14.38 -10.72
CA ASN A 158 14.46 13.54 -11.66
C ASN A 158 13.28 12.82 -10.98
N LEU A 159 12.07 13.07 -11.48
CA LEU A 159 10.83 12.48 -11.01
C LEU A 159 10.32 11.35 -11.93
N GLU A 160 11.09 10.98 -12.95
CA GLU A 160 10.72 9.90 -13.87
C GLU A 160 10.82 8.56 -13.16
N LEU A 161 9.68 7.88 -13.04
CA LEU A 161 9.61 6.51 -12.55
C LEU A 161 9.68 5.54 -13.74
N GLY A 162 10.86 4.97 -13.99
CA GLY A 162 11.07 3.99 -15.05
C GLY A 162 12.09 2.91 -14.70
N TRP A 163 12.65 2.26 -15.73
CA TRP A 163 13.58 1.14 -15.54
C TRP A 163 14.89 1.55 -14.86
N ASN A 164 15.35 2.78 -15.06
CA ASN A 164 16.63 3.27 -14.53
C ASN A 164 16.47 4.14 -13.28
N THR A 165 15.32 4.07 -12.62
CA THR A 165 15.08 4.79 -11.36
C THR A 165 16.09 4.35 -10.31
N TYR A 166 16.73 5.31 -9.65
CA TYR A 166 17.61 5.05 -8.51
C TYR A 166 16.77 4.85 -7.26
N GLU A 167 16.79 3.64 -6.71
CA GLU A 167 16.00 3.21 -5.55
C GLU A 167 16.87 3.04 -4.28
N ASN A 168 18.15 3.43 -4.33
CA ASN A 168 19.08 3.33 -3.20
C ASN A 168 18.85 4.44 -2.16
N TYR A 169 19.13 4.12 -0.90
CA TYR A 169 19.11 5.07 0.20
C TYR A 169 20.06 4.64 1.33
N ILE A 170 20.47 5.62 2.13
CA ILE A 170 21.10 5.43 3.43
C ILE A 170 20.17 6.03 4.47
N LEU A 171 19.86 5.28 5.53
CA LEU A 171 19.07 5.74 6.67
C LEU A 171 19.93 5.60 7.93
N ARG A 172 20.11 6.72 8.65
CA ARG A 172 20.76 6.75 9.96
C ARG A 172 19.77 7.29 10.99
N ILE A 173 19.70 6.64 12.15
CA ILE A 173 18.99 7.15 13.32
C ILE A 173 20.02 7.34 14.41
N ILE A 174 20.04 8.53 14.98
CA ILE A 174 20.94 8.93 16.07
C ILE A 174 20.06 9.63 17.10
N THR A 175 20.24 9.30 18.37
CA THR A 175 19.57 9.97 19.48
C THR A 175 20.57 10.86 20.21
N GLU A 176 20.26 12.14 20.33
CA GLU A 176 21.00 13.09 21.16
C GLU A 176 20.05 13.59 22.26
N ASP A 177 20.39 13.31 23.52
CA ASP A 177 19.51 13.52 24.68
C ASP A 177 18.13 12.84 24.52
N GLU A 178 17.06 13.61 24.28
CA GLU A 178 15.68 13.12 24.06
C GLU A 178 15.15 13.45 22.64
N GLU A 179 16.03 13.91 21.75
CA GLU A 179 15.72 14.20 20.36
C GLU A 179 16.30 13.13 19.43
N VAL A 180 15.43 12.58 18.57
CA VAL A 180 15.81 11.56 17.59
C VAL A 180 16.00 12.22 16.23
N HIS A 181 17.22 12.15 15.72
CA HIS A 181 17.56 12.61 14.39
C HIS A 181 17.58 11.44 13.42
N VAL A 182 16.73 11.51 12.39
CA VAL A 182 16.69 10.55 11.30
C VAL A 182 17.26 11.19 10.05
N HIS A 183 18.42 10.73 9.59
CA HIS A 183 19.03 11.20 8.35
C HIS A 183 18.77 10.22 7.21
N ILE A 184 18.06 10.69 6.19
CA ILE A 184 17.79 9.95 4.96
C ILE A 184 18.59 10.60 3.84
N ASN A 185 19.50 9.83 3.23
CA ASN A 185 20.19 10.23 2.01
C ASN A 185 19.79 9.30 0.86
N ALA A 186 19.24 9.84 -0.22
CA ALA A 186 18.84 9.05 -1.38
C ALA A 186 19.20 9.73 -2.70
N THR A 187 19.57 8.93 -3.70
CA THR A 187 19.89 9.47 -5.03
C THR A 187 18.65 10.00 -5.74
N SER A 188 17.48 9.43 -5.49
CA SER A 188 16.20 9.96 -5.99
C SER A 188 15.13 9.94 -4.90
N VAL A 189 14.04 10.65 -5.16
CA VAL A 189 12.81 10.65 -4.36
C VAL A 189 12.25 9.25 -4.10
N TYR A 190 12.45 8.29 -5.02
CA TYR A 190 11.98 6.92 -4.85
C TYR A 190 12.86 6.12 -3.87
N GLY A 191 14.15 6.43 -3.80
CA GLY A 191 15.03 5.96 -2.72
C GLY A 191 14.58 6.50 -1.36
N ALA A 192 14.26 7.80 -1.27
CA ALA A 192 13.73 8.40 -0.04
C ALA A 192 12.38 7.76 0.38
N ARG A 193 11.51 7.44 -0.58
CA ARG A 193 10.28 6.68 -0.34
C ARG A 193 10.56 5.28 0.23
N HIS A 194 11.59 4.57 -0.25
CA HIS A 194 12.01 3.30 0.35
C HIS A 194 12.62 3.46 1.74
N ALA A 195 13.34 4.56 2.00
CA ALA A 195 13.84 4.89 3.32
C ALA A 195 12.69 5.13 4.31
N LEU A 196 11.66 5.88 3.93
CA LEU A 196 10.49 6.13 4.78
C LEU A 196 9.68 4.87 5.07
N GLU A 197 9.57 3.96 4.10
CA GLU A 197 9.00 2.62 4.34
C GLU A 197 9.84 1.79 5.33
N THR A 198 11.16 1.98 5.33
CA THR A 198 12.03 1.29 6.30
C THR A 198 11.94 1.94 7.67
N LEU A 199 11.84 3.28 7.72
CA LEU A 199 11.62 4.03 8.95
C LEU A 199 10.30 3.63 9.63
N SER A 200 9.22 3.42 8.88
CA SER A 200 7.94 2.99 9.46
C SER A 200 8.04 1.62 10.14
N GLN A 201 8.92 0.73 9.65
CA GLN A 201 9.20 -0.58 10.25
C GLN A 201 10.10 -0.49 11.50
N LEU A 202 10.77 0.65 11.71
CA LEU A 202 11.54 0.96 12.91
C LEU A 202 10.68 1.70 13.96
N ILE A 203 9.38 1.85 13.69
CA ILE A 203 8.38 2.35 14.63
C ILE A 203 7.43 1.20 14.97
N ALA A 204 7.10 1.02 16.25
CA ALA A 204 6.19 -0.03 16.69
C ALA A 204 5.11 0.48 17.65
N PRO A 205 3.90 -0.08 17.58
CA PRO A 205 2.86 0.22 18.54
C PRO A 205 3.11 -0.47 19.88
N ILE A 206 2.81 0.26 20.95
CA ILE A 206 2.85 -0.21 22.33
C ILE A 206 1.50 0.02 23.02
N ILE A 207 1.29 -0.70 24.12
CA ILE A 207 0.19 -0.47 25.05
C ILE A 207 0.77 0.28 26.25
N LYS A 208 0.26 1.49 26.54
CA LYS A 208 0.65 2.27 27.74
C LYS A 208 -0.28 2.00 28.91
N SER A 209 -1.57 1.85 28.64
CA SER A 209 -2.58 1.42 29.62
C SER A 209 -3.73 0.72 28.90
N SER A 210 -4.78 0.32 29.61
CA SER A 210 -5.91 -0.35 28.97
C SER A 210 -6.54 0.48 27.85
N ASP A 211 -6.62 1.78 28.04
CA ASP A 211 -7.37 2.68 27.15
C ASP A 211 -6.45 3.64 26.39
N LYS A 212 -5.13 3.53 26.60
CA LYS A 212 -4.11 4.34 25.92
C LYS A 212 -3.16 3.50 25.08
N ARG A 213 -2.90 3.98 23.87
CA ARG A 213 -1.89 3.43 22.96
C ARG A 213 -0.68 4.36 22.90
N GLY A 214 0.40 3.90 22.31
CA GLY A 214 1.57 4.73 22.05
C GLY A 214 2.42 4.13 20.94
N LEU A 215 3.39 4.90 20.48
CA LEU A 215 4.41 4.42 19.56
C LEU A 215 5.77 4.48 20.22
N VAL A 216 6.66 3.62 19.75
CA VAL A 216 8.09 3.70 20.03
C VAL A 216 8.87 3.70 18.73
N ILE A 217 10.01 4.39 18.72
CA ILE A 217 10.96 4.43 17.60
C ILE A 217 12.32 3.93 18.10
N ILE A 218 13.04 3.17 17.28
CA ILE A 218 14.42 2.77 17.59
C ILE A 218 15.29 4.02 17.85
N ASP A 219 16.21 3.95 18.80
CA ASP A 219 17.07 5.07 19.17
C ASP A 219 18.29 5.21 18.26
N GLU A 220 18.81 4.10 17.75
CA GLU A 220 19.95 4.05 16.86
C GLU A 220 19.72 3.07 15.70
N ALA A 221 20.10 3.48 14.49
CA ALA A 221 20.12 2.61 13.34
C ALA A 221 21.12 3.11 12.29
N ASN A 222 21.71 2.17 11.56
CA ASN A 222 22.49 2.43 10.36
C ASN A 222 22.06 1.45 9.30
N ILE A 223 21.55 1.93 8.16
CA ILE A 223 21.06 1.09 7.07
C ILE A 223 21.57 1.68 5.75
N ASP A 224 22.30 0.88 4.98
CA ASP A 224 22.59 1.10 3.55
C ASP A 224 21.80 0.07 2.74
N ASP A 225 20.95 0.53 1.83
CA ASP A 225 20.08 -0.36 1.09
C ASP A 225 19.85 0.08 -0.35
N LYS A 226 19.71 -0.93 -1.21
CA LYS A 226 19.32 -0.79 -2.61
C LYS A 226 18.76 -2.12 -3.11
N PRO A 227 17.83 -2.11 -4.07
CA PRO A 227 17.36 -3.36 -4.66
C PRO A 227 18.44 -4.00 -5.55
N ILE A 228 18.57 -5.33 -5.48
CA ILE A 228 19.41 -6.11 -6.40
C ILE A 228 18.81 -6.10 -7.82
N PHE A 229 17.49 -6.28 -7.91
CA PHE A 229 16.76 -6.33 -9.16
C PHE A 229 15.86 -5.10 -9.33
N LYS A 230 15.98 -4.45 -10.48
CA LYS A 230 15.23 -3.23 -10.82
C LYS A 230 13.74 -3.46 -11.13
N HIS A 231 13.34 -4.70 -11.41
CA HIS A 231 11.96 -5.06 -11.74
C HIS A 231 11.45 -6.08 -10.73
N ARG A 232 10.50 -5.67 -9.89
CA ARG A 232 9.92 -6.47 -8.81
C ARG A 232 8.41 -6.35 -8.90
N GLY A 233 7.78 -7.26 -9.63
CA GLY A 233 6.41 -7.10 -10.10
C GLY A 233 5.43 -8.14 -9.60
N VAL A 234 4.16 -7.73 -9.51
CA VAL A 234 2.99 -8.62 -9.42
C VAL A 234 2.12 -8.38 -10.63
N MET A 235 1.65 -9.47 -11.25
CA MET A 235 0.65 -9.40 -12.30
C MET A 235 -0.75 -9.58 -11.70
N ILE A 236 -1.66 -8.66 -12.01
CA ILE A 236 -3.09 -8.83 -11.77
C ILE A 236 -3.79 -9.03 -13.11
N ASP A 237 -4.75 -9.95 -13.11
CA ASP A 237 -5.59 -10.24 -14.27
C ASP A 237 -7.00 -9.72 -13.99
N THR A 238 -7.39 -8.69 -14.74
CA THR A 238 -8.75 -8.12 -14.69
C THR A 238 -9.58 -8.43 -15.93
N GLY A 239 -9.03 -9.19 -16.88
CA GLY A 239 -9.73 -9.65 -18.08
C GLY A 239 -10.57 -10.89 -17.81
N ARG A 240 -10.09 -11.78 -16.93
CA ARG A 240 -10.81 -13.01 -16.54
C ARG A 240 -11.87 -12.77 -15.45
N ASN A 241 -11.66 -11.78 -14.58
CA ASN A 241 -12.62 -11.33 -13.57
C ASN A 241 -12.39 -9.85 -13.28
N TYR A 242 -13.46 -9.07 -13.16
CA TYR A 242 -13.32 -7.67 -12.80
C TYR A 242 -12.82 -7.49 -11.36
N LEU A 243 -11.78 -6.67 -11.19
CA LEU A 243 -11.32 -6.21 -9.86
C LEU A 243 -11.74 -4.76 -9.64
N PRO A 244 -12.48 -4.42 -8.57
CA PRO A 244 -12.77 -3.03 -8.25
C PRO A 244 -11.49 -2.21 -8.10
N VAL A 245 -11.53 -0.93 -8.52
CA VAL A 245 -10.38 -0.01 -8.41
C VAL A 245 -9.78 0.00 -7.01
N SER A 246 -10.61 -0.02 -5.95
CA SER A 246 -10.15 -0.09 -4.56
C SER A 246 -9.30 -1.32 -4.24
N ALA A 247 -9.56 -2.47 -4.87
CA ALA A 247 -8.75 -3.67 -4.71
C ALA A 247 -7.38 -3.53 -5.40
N ILE A 248 -7.35 -2.87 -6.57
CA ILE A 248 -6.11 -2.55 -7.27
C ILE A 248 -5.26 -1.58 -6.44
N LEU A 249 -5.85 -0.52 -5.90
CA LEU A 249 -5.15 0.44 -5.02
C LEU A 249 -4.57 -0.25 -3.78
N ARG A 250 -5.36 -1.11 -3.11
CA ARG A 250 -4.89 -1.90 -1.96
C ARG A 250 -3.74 -2.85 -2.33
N THR A 251 -3.75 -3.40 -3.56
CA THR A 251 -2.63 -4.21 -4.05
C THR A 251 -1.38 -3.37 -4.19
N ILE A 252 -1.49 -2.14 -4.70
CA ILE A 252 -0.38 -1.18 -4.81
C ILE A 252 0.17 -0.82 -3.42
N ASP A 253 -0.67 -0.67 -2.38
CA ASP A 253 -0.19 -0.49 -1.00
C ASP A 253 0.70 -1.67 -0.56
N GLY A 254 0.27 -2.91 -0.82
CA GLY A 254 1.06 -4.11 -0.51
C GLY A 254 2.40 -4.16 -1.26
N LEU A 255 2.42 -3.75 -2.53
CA LEU A 255 3.66 -3.62 -3.30
C LEU A 255 4.59 -2.58 -2.67
N ALA A 256 4.05 -1.41 -2.32
CA ALA A 256 4.81 -0.31 -1.73
C ALA A 256 5.44 -0.70 -0.38
N ALA A 257 4.68 -1.38 0.48
CA ALA A 257 5.10 -1.86 1.79
C ALA A 257 6.26 -2.86 1.70
N THR A 258 6.28 -3.67 0.64
CA THR A 258 7.32 -4.67 0.38
C THR A 258 8.41 -4.20 -0.58
N LYS A 259 8.42 -2.90 -0.92
CA LYS A 259 9.33 -2.28 -1.89
C LYS A 259 9.28 -2.92 -3.29
N MET A 260 8.20 -3.61 -3.65
CA MET A 260 7.93 -4.00 -5.04
C MET A 260 7.53 -2.77 -5.85
N ASN A 261 7.92 -2.72 -7.12
CA ASN A 261 7.87 -1.49 -7.92
C ASN A 261 7.15 -1.64 -9.27
N VAL A 262 6.52 -2.79 -9.54
CA VAL A 262 5.74 -2.99 -10.77
C VAL A 262 4.40 -3.64 -10.47
N LEU A 263 3.33 -2.98 -10.92
CA LEU A 263 2.03 -3.59 -11.13
C LEU A 263 1.91 -3.90 -12.62
N HIS A 264 1.98 -5.18 -12.98
CA HIS A 264 1.65 -5.63 -14.32
C HIS A 264 0.14 -5.88 -14.38
N TRP A 265 -0.57 -4.97 -15.03
CA TRP A 265 -2.01 -5.02 -15.15
C TRP A 265 -2.41 -5.66 -16.48
N HIS A 266 -2.64 -6.97 -16.45
CA HIS A 266 -3.24 -7.73 -17.54
C HIS A 266 -4.73 -7.41 -17.58
N ALA A 267 -5.10 -6.43 -18.42
CA ALA A 267 -6.38 -5.74 -18.26
C ALA A 267 -7.51 -6.33 -19.11
N THR A 268 -7.18 -7.04 -20.18
CA THR A 268 -8.13 -7.57 -21.16
C THR A 268 -7.77 -9.00 -21.51
N ASP A 269 -8.78 -9.84 -21.76
CA ASP A 269 -8.58 -11.18 -22.28
C ASP A 269 -9.80 -11.63 -23.11
N SER A 270 -9.87 -12.91 -23.50
CA SER A 270 -11.01 -13.41 -24.28
C SER A 270 -12.33 -13.29 -23.53
N GLN A 271 -12.33 -13.33 -22.19
CA GLN A 271 -13.55 -13.25 -21.39
C GLN A 271 -14.11 -11.84 -21.23
N SER A 272 -13.29 -10.80 -21.27
CA SER A 272 -13.77 -9.43 -21.17
C SER A 272 -12.79 -8.36 -21.65
N PHE A 273 -13.36 -7.23 -22.08
CA PHE A 273 -12.67 -5.98 -22.37
C PHE A 273 -13.23 -4.85 -21.47
N PRO A 274 -12.71 -4.67 -20.25
CA PRO A 274 -13.24 -3.70 -19.30
C PRO A 274 -12.67 -2.29 -19.48
N LEU A 275 -11.67 -2.08 -20.34
CA LEU A 275 -11.04 -0.76 -20.52
C LEU A 275 -11.91 0.16 -21.39
N GLN A 276 -12.27 1.33 -20.87
CA GLN A 276 -12.97 2.33 -21.66
C GLN A 276 -12.00 3.10 -22.57
N ILE A 277 -12.05 2.79 -23.86
CA ILE A 277 -11.25 3.44 -24.90
C ILE A 277 -12.08 4.56 -25.53
N LYS A 278 -11.64 5.82 -25.39
CA LYS A 278 -12.42 6.99 -25.84
C LYS A 278 -12.68 6.98 -27.34
N SER A 279 -11.67 6.62 -28.12
CA SER A 279 -11.73 6.52 -29.58
C SER A 279 -12.51 5.30 -30.08
N ARG A 280 -12.66 4.26 -29.24
CA ARG A 280 -13.33 2.99 -29.56
C ARG A 280 -14.26 2.55 -28.41
N PRO A 281 -15.31 3.31 -28.08
CA PRO A 281 -16.15 3.06 -26.89
C PRO A 281 -16.90 1.71 -26.97
N LEU A 282 -17.15 1.22 -28.19
CA LEU A 282 -17.80 -0.07 -28.44
C LEU A 282 -17.03 -1.26 -27.87
N MET A 283 -15.70 -1.15 -27.70
CA MET A 283 -14.86 -2.20 -27.10
C MET A 283 -15.37 -2.57 -25.71
N SER A 284 -15.52 -1.59 -24.81
CA SER A 284 -16.04 -1.82 -23.47
C SER A 284 -17.55 -2.05 -23.41
N TRP A 285 -18.32 -1.47 -24.34
CA TRP A 285 -19.78 -1.69 -24.36
C TRP A 285 -20.17 -3.12 -24.69
N TYR A 286 -19.42 -3.76 -25.60
CA TYR A 286 -19.60 -5.18 -25.92
C TYR A 286 -18.80 -6.08 -24.98
N GLY A 287 -17.63 -5.61 -24.54
CA GLY A 287 -16.64 -6.45 -23.88
C GLY A 287 -16.69 -6.48 -22.36
N ALA A 288 -17.28 -5.50 -21.68
CA ALA A 288 -17.32 -5.51 -20.23
C ALA A 288 -18.41 -6.44 -19.70
N TYR A 289 -18.14 -7.12 -18.57
CA TYR A 289 -19.13 -7.98 -17.91
C TYR A 289 -20.42 -7.25 -17.54
N SER A 290 -20.33 -5.96 -17.23
CA SER A 290 -21.49 -5.09 -17.03
C SER A 290 -21.08 -3.62 -17.19
N PRO A 291 -22.04 -2.70 -17.37
CA PRO A 291 -21.75 -1.27 -17.41
C PRO A 291 -21.07 -0.70 -16.16
N LYS A 292 -21.08 -1.43 -15.03
CA LYS A 292 -20.42 -1.04 -13.77
C LYS A 292 -19.02 -1.67 -13.59
N MET A 293 -18.63 -2.58 -14.47
CA MET A 293 -17.38 -3.34 -14.41
C MET A 293 -16.44 -2.86 -15.52
N ILE A 294 -16.22 -1.54 -15.55
CA ILE A 294 -15.43 -0.83 -16.55
C ILE A 294 -14.38 0.01 -15.82
N TYR A 295 -13.20 0.11 -16.40
CA TYR A 295 -12.17 1.07 -15.99
C TYR A 295 -12.23 2.30 -16.88
N THR A 296 -12.72 3.40 -16.31
CA THR A 296 -12.78 4.70 -17.00
C THR A 296 -11.38 5.30 -17.16
N PRO A 297 -11.19 6.27 -18.07
CA PRO A 297 -9.95 7.06 -18.15
C PRO A 297 -9.55 7.69 -16.81
N GLU A 298 -10.53 8.12 -16.03
CA GLU A 298 -10.35 8.68 -14.68
C GLU A 298 -9.87 7.62 -13.69
N ASP A 299 -10.43 6.40 -13.74
CA ASP A 299 -9.97 5.28 -12.91
C ASP A 299 -8.53 4.88 -13.24
N MET A 300 -8.20 4.74 -14.52
CA MET A 300 -6.84 4.43 -14.97
C MET A 300 -5.85 5.52 -14.56
N GLY A 301 -6.23 6.79 -14.69
CA GLY A 301 -5.45 7.93 -14.20
C GLY A 301 -5.25 7.91 -12.70
N ARG A 302 -6.30 7.58 -11.93
CA ARG A 302 -6.24 7.42 -10.47
C ARG A 302 -5.28 6.31 -10.07
N ILE A 303 -5.38 5.13 -10.68
CA ILE A 303 -4.49 3.99 -10.41
C ILE A 303 -3.03 4.37 -10.68
N ARG A 304 -2.75 4.96 -11.84
CA ARG A 304 -1.41 5.41 -12.22
C ARG A 304 -0.83 6.42 -11.21
N ASN A 305 -1.59 7.47 -10.87
CA ASN A 305 -1.14 8.50 -9.94
C ASN A 305 -0.93 7.93 -8.53
N TYR A 306 -1.83 7.07 -8.07
CA TYR A 306 -1.71 6.42 -6.77
C TYR A 306 -0.46 5.54 -6.67
N ALA A 307 -0.15 4.82 -7.76
CA ALA A 307 1.06 4.01 -7.90
C ALA A 307 2.33 4.87 -7.94
N LYS A 308 2.31 6.01 -8.65
CA LYS A 308 3.44 6.96 -8.72
C LYS A 308 3.94 7.37 -7.34
N TYR A 309 3.04 7.80 -6.44
CA TYR A 309 3.40 8.22 -5.09
C TYR A 309 3.94 7.08 -4.21
N ARG A 310 3.73 5.83 -4.63
CA ARG A 310 4.22 4.62 -3.96
C ARG A 310 5.46 4.02 -4.62
N GLY A 311 6.01 4.66 -5.65
CA GLY A 311 7.15 4.14 -6.40
C GLY A 311 6.83 2.89 -7.21
N VAL A 312 5.55 2.69 -7.57
CA VAL A 312 5.09 1.55 -8.35
C VAL A 312 4.77 1.99 -9.79
N ARG A 313 5.43 1.37 -10.76
CA ARG A 313 5.14 1.50 -12.18
C ARG A 313 3.90 0.68 -12.52
N VAL A 314 3.02 1.20 -13.36
CA VAL A 314 1.89 0.44 -13.87
C VAL A 314 2.19 0.04 -15.31
N ILE A 315 2.29 -1.26 -15.58
CA ILE A 315 2.42 -1.80 -16.94
C ILE A 315 1.05 -2.33 -17.35
N LEU A 316 0.32 -1.57 -18.16
CA LEU A 316 -0.95 -1.98 -18.72
C LEU A 316 -0.72 -2.91 -19.91
N GLU A 317 -1.32 -4.08 -19.90
CA GLU A 317 -1.26 -5.06 -20.99
C GLU A 317 -2.63 -5.24 -21.62
N MET A 318 -2.65 -5.21 -22.95
CA MET A 318 -3.71 -5.75 -23.79
C MET A 318 -3.09 -6.89 -24.61
N ASP A 319 -3.40 -8.13 -24.24
CA ASP A 319 -2.85 -9.30 -24.92
C ASP A 319 -3.39 -9.40 -26.35
N SER A 320 -2.51 -9.76 -27.29
CA SER A 320 -2.84 -9.90 -28.71
C SER A 320 -1.74 -10.68 -29.44
N PRO A 321 -2.06 -11.57 -30.41
CA PRO A 321 -3.34 -11.64 -31.10
C PRO A 321 -4.32 -12.63 -30.46
N ALA A 322 -3.85 -13.60 -29.67
CA ALA A 322 -4.73 -14.49 -28.92
C ALA A 322 -5.40 -13.71 -27.77
N HIS A 323 -6.22 -14.38 -26.96
CA HIS A 323 -6.87 -13.73 -25.82
C HIS A 323 -7.74 -12.52 -26.23
N ALA A 324 -8.32 -12.61 -27.43
CA ALA A 324 -9.14 -11.56 -28.03
C ALA A 324 -10.44 -12.15 -28.58
N ALA A 325 -11.52 -12.00 -27.82
CA ALA A 325 -12.86 -12.43 -28.19
C ALA A 325 -13.88 -11.35 -27.81
N THR A 326 -14.38 -11.38 -26.58
CA THR A 326 -15.42 -10.47 -26.08
C THR A 326 -14.97 -9.02 -26.17
N GLY A 327 -15.77 -8.19 -26.86
CA GLY A 327 -15.45 -6.79 -27.13
C GLY A 327 -14.78 -6.55 -28.48
N TRP A 328 -14.57 -7.58 -29.30
CA TRP A 328 -14.13 -7.44 -30.69
C TRP A 328 -15.26 -7.74 -31.70
N GLU A 329 -16.39 -8.30 -31.25
CA GLU A 329 -17.53 -8.65 -32.12
C GLU A 329 -18.25 -7.41 -32.70
N TRP A 330 -18.11 -6.24 -32.07
CA TRP A 330 -18.72 -5.00 -32.56
C TRP A 330 -18.25 -4.61 -33.97
N GLY A 331 -17.08 -5.11 -34.40
CA GLY A 331 -16.58 -4.84 -35.75
C GLY A 331 -17.56 -5.26 -36.85
N GLU A 332 -18.20 -6.43 -36.69
CA GLU A 332 -19.19 -6.91 -37.66
C GLU A 332 -20.44 -6.01 -37.68
N THR A 333 -20.89 -5.56 -36.49
CA THR A 333 -22.08 -4.70 -36.39
C THR A 333 -21.85 -3.29 -36.93
N GLN A 334 -20.59 -2.88 -37.10
CA GLN A 334 -20.19 -1.60 -37.71
C GLN A 334 -19.73 -1.76 -39.17
N GLY A 335 -19.87 -2.93 -39.79
CA GLY A 335 -19.47 -3.14 -41.18
C GLY A 335 -17.95 -3.21 -41.41
N LEU A 336 -17.16 -3.38 -40.34
CA LEU A 336 -15.70 -3.55 -40.40
C LEU A 336 -15.28 -5.01 -40.58
N GLY A 337 -16.25 -5.93 -40.69
CA GLY A 337 -16.03 -7.37 -40.78
C GLY A 337 -15.51 -7.98 -39.47
N LYS A 338 -15.03 -9.23 -39.57
CA LYS A 338 -14.54 -10.00 -38.43
C LYS A 338 -13.20 -9.47 -37.95
N LEU A 339 -13.21 -8.72 -36.84
CA LEU A 339 -11.98 -8.25 -36.18
C LEU A 339 -11.29 -9.36 -35.39
N ALA A 340 -12.06 -10.33 -34.89
CA ALA A 340 -11.56 -11.56 -34.28
C ALA A 340 -12.17 -12.79 -34.99
N VAL A 341 -11.45 -13.91 -34.96
CA VAL A 341 -11.84 -15.21 -35.50
C VAL A 341 -11.79 -16.26 -34.40
N CYS A 342 -12.45 -17.40 -34.62
CA CYS A 342 -12.59 -18.48 -33.65
C CYS A 342 -13.29 -18.07 -32.33
N VAL A 343 -14.00 -16.93 -32.33
CA VAL A 343 -14.75 -16.42 -31.19
C VAL A 343 -15.79 -17.46 -30.77
N GLU A 344 -15.70 -17.91 -29.51
CA GLU A 344 -16.58 -18.92 -28.89
C GLU A 344 -16.69 -20.26 -29.65
N GLN A 345 -15.74 -20.58 -30.52
CA GLN A 345 -15.79 -21.77 -31.36
C GLN A 345 -15.87 -23.07 -30.52
N GLN A 346 -16.73 -24.00 -30.95
CA GLN A 346 -16.89 -25.33 -30.33
C GLN A 346 -16.47 -26.48 -31.27
N PRO A 347 -16.01 -27.62 -30.72
CA PRO A 347 -15.62 -27.81 -29.32
C PRO A 347 -14.33 -27.03 -29.02
N TRP A 348 -14.32 -26.19 -27.99
CA TRP A 348 -13.26 -25.20 -27.75
C TRP A 348 -11.85 -25.81 -27.65
N ARG A 349 -11.74 -27.04 -27.14
CA ARG A 349 -10.47 -27.78 -27.00
C ARG A 349 -9.70 -27.98 -28.30
N ASN A 350 -10.38 -27.88 -29.44
CA ASN A 350 -9.74 -28.00 -30.75
C ASN A 350 -9.11 -26.68 -31.24
N PHE A 351 -9.43 -25.56 -30.59
CA PHE A 351 -9.10 -24.22 -31.08
C PHE A 351 -8.33 -23.37 -30.05
N CYS A 352 -8.48 -23.64 -28.76
CA CYS A 352 -7.84 -22.88 -27.70
C CYS A 352 -7.59 -23.70 -26.43
N ILE A 353 -6.75 -23.17 -25.54
CA ILE A 353 -6.39 -23.78 -24.25
C ILE A 353 -7.49 -23.61 -23.20
N GLN A 354 -8.27 -22.54 -23.28
CA GLN A 354 -9.38 -22.27 -22.37
C GLN A 354 -10.51 -21.53 -23.10
N PRO A 355 -11.79 -21.81 -22.78
CA PRO A 355 -12.90 -21.06 -23.34
C PRO A 355 -13.04 -19.67 -22.66
N PRO A 356 -13.63 -18.67 -23.35
CA PRO A 356 -13.97 -18.70 -24.77
C PRO A 356 -12.72 -18.61 -25.65
N CYS A 357 -12.76 -19.28 -26.79
CA CYS A 357 -11.72 -19.12 -27.81
C CYS A 357 -11.86 -17.73 -28.48
N GLY A 358 -10.76 -17.23 -29.04
CA GLY A 358 -10.76 -16.05 -29.91
C GLY A 358 -9.35 -15.53 -30.16
N GLN A 359 -9.13 -15.06 -31.38
CA GLN A 359 -7.88 -14.46 -31.81
C GLN A 359 -8.17 -13.34 -32.82
N LEU A 360 -7.41 -12.25 -32.78
CA LEU A 360 -7.49 -11.18 -33.77
C LEU A 360 -7.28 -11.72 -35.20
N ASN A 361 -7.98 -11.13 -36.16
CA ASN A 361 -7.93 -11.49 -37.57
C ASN A 361 -6.87 -10.64 -38.31
N PRO A 362 -5.62 -11.11 -38.49
CA PRO A 362 -4.57 -10.31 -39.11
C PRO A 362 -4.80 -10.02 -40.59
N VAL A 363 -5.75 -10.71 -41.24
CA VAL A 363 -6.10 -10.48 -42.66
C VAL A 363 -7.05 -9.30 -42.82
N ASN A 364 -7.80 -8.94 -41.77
CA ASN A 364 -8.68 -7.79 -41.80
C ASN A 364 -7.89 -6.49 -41.52
N PRO A 365 -7.75 -5.57 -42.49
CA PRO A 365 -6.94 -4.37 -42.30
C PRO A 365 -7.48 -3.44 -41.21
N HIS A 366 -8.79 -3.47 -40.93
CA HIS A 366 -9.40 -2.66 -39.88
C HIS A 366 -8.93 -3.04 -38.47
N VAL A 367 -8.40 -4.26 -38.26
CA VAL A 367 -7.81 -4.65 -36.97
C VAL A 367 -6.64 -3.74 -36.61
N PHE A 368 -5.77 -3.40 -37.57
CA PHE A 368 -4.63 -2.53 -37.32
C PHE A 368 -5.06 -1.07 -37.08
N GLU A 369 -6.17 -0.62 -37.66
CA GLU A 369 -6.74 0.69 -37.40
C GLU A 369 -7.28 0.77 -35.96
N VAL A 370 -8.04 -0.24 -35.53
CA VAL A 370 -8.55 -0.33 -34.16
C VAL A 370 -7.41 -0.42 -33.15
N LEU A 371 -6.43 -1.31 -33.37
CA LEU A 371 -5.25 -1.44 -32.52
C LEU A 371 -4.48 -0.13 -32.41
N ARG A 372 -4.25 0.57 -33.53
CA ARG A 372 -3.59 1.88 -33.53
C ARG A 372 -4.34 2.88 -32.65
N ASP A 373 -5.66 2.92 -32.73
CA ASP A 373 -6.46 3.89 -31.98
C ASP A 373 -6.51 3.54 -30.48
N VAL A 374 -6.65 2.25 -30.14
CA VAL A 374 -6.56 1.75 -28.75
C VAL A 374 -5.19 2.09 -28.14
N TYR A 375 -4.10 1.77 -28.84
CA TYR A 375 -2.76 2.08 -28.35
C TYR A 375 -2.55 3.59 -28.20
N LYS A 376 -3.00 4.40 -29.17
CA LYS A 376 -2.95 5.87 -29.05
C LYS A 376 -3.65 6.35 -27.78
N ASP A 377 -4.85 5.87 -27.48
CA ASP A 377 -5.58 6.28 -26.28
C ASP A 377 -4.86 5.90 -24.99
N PHE A 378 -4.20 4.73 -24.97
CA PHE A 378 -3.34 4.35 -23.85
C PHE A 378 -2.16 5.34 -23.68
N PHE A 379 -1.57 5.82 -24.78
CA PHE A 379 -0.47 6.79 -24.77
C PHE A 379 -0.90 8.24 -24.47
N PHE A 380 -2.13 8.64 -24.79
CA PHE A 380 -2.59 10.04 -24.68
C PHE A 380 -3.43 10.34 -23.42
N ASN A 381 -4.10 9.36 -22.80
CA ASN A 381 -4.81 9.57 -21.52
C ASN A 381 -3.87 9.71 -20.30
N SER A 382 -2.55 9.77 -20.52
CA SER A 382 -1.55 9.92 -19.48
C SER A 382 -1.10 11.37 -19.22
N GLY A 383 -1.67 12.37 -19.91
CA GLY A 383 -1.51 13.80 -19.58
C GLY A 383 -0.13 14.40 -19.89
N GLU A 384 0.87 13.57 -20.14
CA GLU A 384 2.20 13.95 -20.63
C GLU A 384 2.48 13.19 -21.93
N ARG A 385 3.35 13.72 -22.80
CA ARG A 385 3.74 13.01 -24.03
C ARG A 385 4.60 11.80 -23.64
N HIS A 386 4.00 10.62 -23.60
CA HIS A 386 4.68 9.38 -23.21
C HIS A 386 5.37 8.72 -24.41
N CYS A 387 6.65 8.36 -24.25
CA CYS A 387 7.35 7.48 -25.18
C CYS A 387 7.16 6.01 -24.78
N PRO A 388 7.03 5.08 -25.75
CA PRO A 388 7.05 3.65 -25.48
C PRO A 388 8.42 3.22 -24.95
N ALA A 389 8.49 2.74 -23.71
CA ALA A 389 9.74 2.25 -23.13
C ALA A 389 10.03 0.76 -23.45
N TYR A 390 9.05 -0.02 -23.93
CA TYR A 390 9.29 -1.46 -24.11
C TYR A 390 8.44 -2.12 -25.21
N TRP A 391 9.01 -2.19 -26.42
CA TRP A 391 8.68 -3.25 -27.38
C TRP A 391 9.88 -4.20 -27.43
N ARG A 392 9.88 -5.30 -26.66
CA ARG A 392 10.82 -6.40 -26.95
C ARG A 392 10.18 -7.33 -27.97
N ARG A 393 10.87 -7.47 -29.11
CA ARG A 393 10.64 -8.38 -30.23
C ARG A 393 10.75 -9.87 -29.83
N ARG A 394 9.98 -10.33 -28.85
CA ARG A 394 9.83 -11.76 -28.55
C ARG A 394 8.39 -12.02 -28.10
N GLY A 395 7.56 -12.51 -29.01
CA GLY A 395 6.15 -12.79 -28.75
C GLY A 395 5.27 -11.56 -28.99
N MET A 396 4.13 -11.79 -29.64
CA MET A 396 3.10 -10.77 -29.85
C MET A 396 2.40 -10.58 -28.51
N VAL A 397 2.79 -9.56 -27.74
CA VAL A 397 2.08 -9.06 -26.56
C VAL A 397 2.35 -7.56 -26.53
N ALA A 398 1.30 -6.74 -26.42
CA ALA A 398 1.46 -5.30 -26.30
C ALA A 398 1.41 -4.88 -24.84
N MET A 399 2.56 -4.46 -24.32
CA MET A 399 2.71 -3.92 -22.97
C MET A 399 2.98 -2.43 -23.05
N LEU A 400 2.21 -1.64 -22.30
CA LEU A 400 2.44 -0.22 -22.11
C LEU A 400 2.83 0.06 -20.67
N GLU A 401 4.01 0.63 -20.47
CA GLU A 401 4.37 1.23 -19.20
C GLU A 401 3.78 2.65 -19.08
N LEU A 402 2.91 2.84 -18.10
CA LEU A 402 2.30 4.13 -17.77
C LEU A 402 3.28 4.91 -16.88
N HIS A 403 4.09 5.77 -17.50
CA HIS A 403 4.98 6.68 -16.77
C HIS A 403 4.24 7.93 -16.28
N PRO A 404 4.96 8.79 -15.54
CA PRO A 404 4.64 10.20 -15.44
C PRO A 404 5.93 11.03 -15.67
N GLY A 405 6.22 11.44 -16.91
CA GLY A 405 7.32 12.35 -17.25
C GLY A 405 7.37 12.85 -18.72
N ASP A 406 8.03 14.00 -18.97
CA ASP A 406 8.14 14.71 -20.28
C ASP A 406 9.26 14.14 -21.19
N CYS A 407 8.89 13.62 -22.36
CA CYS A 407 9.79 12.96 -23.31
C CYS A 407 10.49 13.93 -24.28
N ARG A 408 11.54 14.64 -23.84
CA ARG A 408 12.41 15.43 -24.74
C ARG A 408 13.84 14.92 -24.95
N ARG A 409 14.27 13.80 -24.35
CA ARG A 409 15.72 13.44 -24.35
C ARG A 409 16.16 12.12 -24.99
N ASN A 410 15.28 11.16 -25.35
CA ASN A 410 15.74 9.82 -25.76
C ASN A 410 15.31 9.33 -27.17
N ALA A 411 14.99 10.22 -28.11
CA ALA A 411 14.72 9.82 -29.51
C ALA A 411 15.98 9.44 -30.34
N GLY A 412 17.16 9.34 -29.71
CA GLY A 412 18.45 9.26 -30.41
C GLY A 412 19.22 7.94 -30.33
N GLN A 413 18.89 6.99 -29.45
CA GLN A 413 19.66 5.74 -29.34
C GLN A 413 18.97 4.60 -30.07
N ARG A 414 19.35 4.42 -31.35
CA ARG A 414 19.25 3.11 -32.02
C ARG A 414 20.14 2.14 -31.25
N LEU A 415 19.54 1.23 -30.50
CA LEU A 415 20.22 0.03 -30.01
C LEU A 415 20.09 -1.03 -31.11
N GLY A 416 21.25 -1.46 -31.63
CA GLY A 416 21.38 -2.45 -32.70
C GLY A 416 21.01 -3.87 -32.30
#